data_AF-A0A7F8R6E6-F1
#
_entry.id   AF-A0A7F8R6E6-F1
#
_cell.length_a   1.000
_cell.length_b   1.000
_cell.length_c   1.000
_cell.angle_alpha   90.00
_cell.angle_beta   90.00
_cell.angle_gamma   90.00
#
_symmetry.space_group_name_H-M   'P 1'
#
loop_
_entity.id
_entity.type
_entity.pdbx_description
1 polymer ?
#
loop_
_entity_poly.entity_id
_entity_poly.type
_entity_poly.pdbx_seq_one_letter_code
_entity_poly.pdbx_strand_id
1 'polypeptide(L)'
;MGLLRLLVLAVLASEPRMAGGAETVGNSSEGLLEFYIGKFRYFKLNRLSPEDAILRHISSNASFLIFQIHSQYQNTTISFSKTLLRNTSGTGTDRGLVFILRPEQSMCTWHLETLDAEPVQNMAIPLTYSERDPVPGGCNLEFDLDIDPNIYLEYNFFETTIKFAPANLGYARGTNPLPCDIGTGRDSRWRLLYDVYQYFLPENDLTQEALLKHLQRMAEVPQVKANAIKVVTLTANDKTSVSFFSLRGQGVLYNVIVRDPLLNTSAAYVPAHTYACSFEAKEGNCSSLRNLKIFQDDGVFWVTFSCIAVIIPVVFMGCLRILNILTCGFIGSYSVVLAFDSYLYTSLSYITLNVLKRALNVDFHRAFTTVPFQTNDFIILAVWGMLAVSGITLQIRRERGRPFFPPHPYKLWKRERERRVTNILDPSYHIPPLRERLCGQLTQIKELFRKEQPAGERTPLLL
;
A
#
# COMPACT_ATOMS: atom_id res chain seq x y z
N MET A 1 -10.53 8.37 48.17
CA MET A 1 -10.26 8.26 46.72
C MET A 1 -11.28 7.42 45.93
N GLY A 2 -12.47 7.11 46.48
CA GLY A 2 -13.51 6.34 45.77
C GLY A 2 -14.59 7.17 45.05
N LEU A 3 -14.83 8.42 45.48
CA LEU A 3 -15.92 9.24 44.93
C LEU A 3 -15.58 9.88 43.56
N LEU A 4 -14.30 10.17 43.30
CA LEU A 4 -13.86 10.80 42.05
C LEU A 4 -13.92 9.83 40.85
N ARG A 5 -13.81 8.51 41.09
CA ARG A 5 -13.96 7.49 40.03
C ARG A 5 -15.42 7.25 39.62
N LEU A 6 -16.37 7.44 40.54
CA LEU A 6 -17.80 7.30 40.26
C LEU A 6 -18.36 8.51 39.46
N LEU A 7 -17.84 9.71 39.69
CA LEU A 7 -18.21 10.90 38.93
C LEU A 7 -17.66 10.90 37.50
N VAL A 8 -16.46 10.33 37.26
CA VAL A 8 -15.92 10.20 35.91
C VAL A 8 -16.66 9.14 35.09
N LEU A 9 -17.17 8.07 35.72
CA LEU A 9 -18.03 7.07 35.06
C LEU A 9 -19.44 7.60 34.75
N ALA A 10 -19.98 8.52 35.56
CA ALA A 10 -21.29 9.11 35.32
C ALA A 10 -21.27 10.17 34.19
N VAL A 11 -20.16 10.88 33.99
CA VAL A 11 -20.02 11.89 32.92
C VAL A 11 -19.74 11.25 31.56
N LEU A 12 -19.16 10.05 31.51
CA LEU A 12 -18.96 9.29 30.26
C LEU A 12 -20.21 8.52 29.79
N ALA A 13 -21.31 8.55 30.55
CA ALA A 13 -22.57 7.91 30.21
C ALA A 13 -23.64 8.89 29.70
N SER A 14 -23.32 10.19 29.57
CA SER A 14 -24.25 11.21 29.10
C SER A 14 -23.68 11.98 27.89
N GLU A 15 -23.64 11.33 26.73
CA GLU A 15 -23.73 12.03 25.45
C GLU A 15 -25.02 11.59 24.73
N PRO A 16 -25.66 12.50 23.98
CA PRO A 16 -26.99 12.26 23.45
C PRO A 16 -26.92 11.16 22.40
N ARG A 17 -27.77 10.15 22.52
CA ARG A 17 -28.19 9.31 21.40
C ARG A 17 -28.71 10.24 20.30
N MET A 18 -27.86 10.58 19.33
CA MET A 18 -28.36 10.91 18.00
C MET A 18 -29.01 9.64 17.48
N ALA A 19 -30.32 9.72 17.30
CA ALA A 19 -31.13 8.70 16.67
C ALA A 19 -30.45 8.30 15.36
N GLY A 20 -29.94 7.07 15.29
CA GLY A 20 -29.64 6.43 14.02
C GLY A 20 -30.91 6.45 13.21
N GLY A 21 -30.91 7.25 12.14
CA GLY A 21 -31.94 7.17 11.11
C GLY A 21 -31.93 5.74 10.61
N ALA A 22 -32.99 5.01 10.90
CA ALA A 22 -33.24 3.72 10.29
C ALA A 22 -33.18 3.91 8.77
N GLU A 23 -32.18 3.31 8.13
CA GLU A 23 -32.18 3.16 6.68
C GLU A 23 -33.41 2.32 6.34
N THR A 24 -34.35 2.96 5.64
CA THR A 24 -35.53 2.31 5.11
C THR A 24 -35.08 1.32 4.04
N VAL A 25 -35.16 0.03 4.35
CA VAL A 25 -35.29 -1.02 3.32
C VAL A 25 -36.59 -0.69 2.58
N GLY A 26 -36.46 0.01 1.46
CA GLY A 26 -37.61 0.40 0.65
C GLY A 26 -38.30 -0.85 0.11
N ASN A 27 -39.61 -0.94 0.30
CA ASN A 27 -40.47 -1.94 -0.32
C ASN A 27 -40.19 -1.97 -1.84
N SER A 28 -39.52 -3.01 -2.31
CA SER A 28 -39.38 -3.31 -3.72
C SER A 28 -40.70 -3.93 -4.20
N SER A 29 -41.49 -3.18 -4.95
CA SER A 29 -42.35 -3.82 -5.96
C SER A 29 -41.44 -4.50 -6.97
N GLU A 30 -41.62 -5.81 -7.21
CA GLU A 30 -40.77 -6.62 -8.09
C GLU A 30 -40.40 -5.87 -9.39
N GLY A 31 -39.10 -5.60 -9.58
CA GLY A 31 -38.56 -5.00 -10.80
C GLY A 31 -38.42 -3.47 -10.85
N LEU A 32 -38.82 -2.72 -9.81
CA LEU A 32 -38.68 -1.24 -9.79
C LEU A 32 -37.97 -0.72 -8.52
N LEU A 33 -36.88 0.03 -8.70
CA LEU A 33 -36.14 0.70 -7.64
C LEU A 33 -36.32 2.23 -7.69
N GLU A 34 -37.04 2.79 -6.72
CA GLU A 34 -37.13 4.25 -6.57
C GLU A 34 -35.92 4.89 -5.85
N PHE A 35 -35.34 5.93 -6.46
CA PHE A 35 -34.22 6.69 -5.92
C PHE A 35 -34.63 8.11 -5.55
N TYR A 36 -33.85 8.72 -4.64
CA TYR A 36 -34.01 10.11 -4.22
C TYR A 36 -32.71 10.87 -4.47
N ILE A 37 -32.82 12.13 -4.89
CA ILE A 37 -31.68 13.00 -5.19
C ILE A 37 -30.76 13.09 -3.97
N GLY A 38 -29.46 12.86 -4.17
CA GLY A 38 -28.44 12.99 -3.12
C GLY A 38 -28.53 11.95 -2.01
N LYS A 39 -29.34 10.89 -2.15
CA LYS A 39 -29.43 9.81 -1.18
C LYS A 39 -28.83 8.53 -1.74
N PHE A 40 -27.87 7.98 -1.00
CA PHE A 40 -27.33 6.65 -1.27
C PHE A 40 -28.40 5.59 -1.01
N ARG A 41 -28.47 4.60 -1.90
CA ARG A 41 -29.33 3.43 -1.72
C ARG A 41 -28.53 2.16 -1.95
N TYR A 42 -28.67 1.22 -1.02
CA TYR A 42 -28.10 -0.12 -1.09
C TYR A 42 -29.13 -1.12 -1.61
N PHE A 43 -28.72 -2.02 -2.49
CA PHE A 43 -29.59 -3.04 -3.09
C PHE A 43 -28.77 -4.21 -3.63
N LYS A 44 -29.42 -5.31 -3.98
CA LYS A 44 -28.78 -6.47 -4.59
C LYS A 44 -29.33 -6.68 -5.99
N LEU A 45 -28.46 -6.83 -6.98
CA LEU A 45 -28.84 -7.18 -8.34
C LEU A 45 -28.65 -8.68 -8.54
N ASN A 46 -29.65 -9.33 -9.12
CA ASN A 46 -29.58 -10.73 -9.50
C ASN A 46 -29.64 -10.83 -11.03
N ARG A 47 -28.86 -11.77 -11.58
CA ARG A 47 -28.83 -12.02 -13.03
C ARG A 47 -30.18 -12.37 -13.64
N LEU A 48 -31.05 -13.04 -12.89
CA LEU A 48 -32.36 -13.48 -13.38
C LEU A 48 -33.46 -12.40 -13.27
N SER A 49 -33.20 -11.32 -12.54
CA SER A 49 -34.18 -10.26 -12.29
C SER A 49 -33.50 -8.89 -12.44
N PRO A 50 -33.33 -8.41 -13.69
CA PRO A 50 -32.88 -7.04 -13.92
C PRO A 50 -33.91 -6.05 -13.38
N GLU A 51 -33.46 -4.89 -12.92
CA GLU A 51 -34.29 -3.92 -12.22
C GLU A 51 -34.28 -2.57 -12.93
N ASP A 52 -35.44 -1.91 -12.99
CA ASP A 52 -35.55 -0.56 -13.52
C ASP A 52 -35.43 0.44 -12.35
N ALA A 53 -34.43 1.32 -12.42
CA ALA A 53 -34.23 2.41 -11.46
C ALA A 53 -35.01 3.65 -11.91
N ILE A 54 -35.76 4.27 -11.01
CA ILE A 54 -36.56 5.46 -11.29
C ILE A 54 -36.24 6.59 -10.33
N LEU A 55 -36.08 7.80 -10.87
CA LEU A 55 -35.97 9.04 -10.12
C LEU A 55 -37.13 9.96 -10.52
N ARG A 56 -37.87 10.47 -9.52
CA ARG A 56 -39.00 11.38 -9.69
C ARG A 56 -38.71 12.75 -9.06
N HIS A 57 -39.55 13.73 -9.39
CA HIS A 57 -39.52 15.07 -8.79
C HIS A 57 -38.19 15.83 -9.01
N ILE A 58 -37.63 15.72 -10.23
CA ILE A 58 -36.41 16.45 -10.59
C ILE A 58 -36.72 17.95 -10.71
N SER A 59 -35.97 18.78 -9.98
CA SER A 59 -36.10 20.24 -10.03
C SER A 59 -35.84 20.80 -11.42
N SER A 60 -36.58 21.83 -11.83
CA SER A 60 -36.36 22.56 -13.10
C SER A 60 -34.98 23.22 -13.19
N ASN A 61 -34.33 23.47 -12.05
CA ASN A 61 -33.02 24.14 -11.99
C ASN A 61 -31.85 23.20 -12.33
N ALA A 62 -32.06 21.88 -12.27
CA ALA A 62 -31.05 20.91 -12.70
C ALA A 62 -31.03 20.83 -14.24
N SER A 63 -29.87 20.84 -14.87
CA SER A 63 -29.71 20.67 -16.33
C SER A 63 -29.35 19.23 -16.71
N PHE A 64 -28.59 18.54 -15.87
CA PHE A 64 -28.22 17.15 -16.05
C PHE A 64 -28.11 16.40 -14.71
N LEU A 65 -28.10 15.08 -14.81
CA LEU A 65 -27.91 14.17 -13.69
C LEU A 65 -26.70 13.27 -13.95
N ILE A 66 -26.02 12.88 -12.89
CA ILE A 66 -25.09 11.75 -12.90
C ILE A 66 -25.69 10.67 -12.00
N PHE A 67 -26.07 9.55 -12.60
CA PHE A 67 -26.45 8.35 -11.85
C PHE A 67 -25.23 7.44 -11.81
N GLN A 68 -24.76 7.10 -10.61
CA GLN A 68 -23.62 6.21 -10.43
C GLN A 68 -23.99 5.00 -9.58
N ILE A 69 -23.42 3.85 -9.93
CA ILE A 69 -23.51 2.57 -9.23
C ILE A 69 -22.10 2.09 -8.87
N HIS A 70 -22.00 1.48 -7.71
CA HIS A 70 -20.76 0.94 -7.18
C HIS A 70 -20.98 -0.47 -6.61
N SER A 71 -20.10 -1.38 -6.99
CA SER A 71 -19.93 -2.73 -6.45
C SER A 71 -18.44 -2.94 -6.11
N GLN A 72 -18.09 -4.02 -5.40
CA GLN A 72 -16.70 -4.22 -4.95
C GLN A 72 -15.78 -4.81 -6.02
N TYR A 73 -16.22 -5.85 -6.74
CA TYR A 73 -15.35 -6.53 -7.71
C TYR A 73 -16.14 -7.18 -8.85
N GLN A 74 -17.41 -7.52 -8.56
CA GLN A 74 -18.36 -8.05 -9.53
C GLN A 74 -18.89 -6.93 -10.42
N ASN A 75 -18.99 -7.18 -11.71
CA ASN A 75 -19.37 -6.15 -12.67
C ASN A 75 -20.90 -5.97 -12.71
N THR A 76 -21.32 -4.72 -12.74
CA THR A 76 -22.72 -4.36 -12.99
C THR A 76 -22.82 -3.48 -14.22
N THR A 77 -23.96 -3.57 -14.90
CA THR A 77 -24.24 -2.77 -16.09
C THR A 77 -25.36 -1.79 -15.78
N ILE A 78 -25.15 -0.55 -16.20
CA ILE A 78 -26.16 0.50 -16.20
C ILE A 78 -26.42 0.94 -17.62
N SER A 79 -27.69 1.14 -17.99
CA SER A 79 -28.04 1.60 -19.33
C SER A 79 -29.27 2.51 -19.34
N PHE A 80 -29.41 3.33 -20.39
CA PHE A 80 -30.64 4.11 -20.61
C PHE A 80 -31.80 3.27 -21.17
N SER A 81 -31.50 2.10 -21.75
CA SER A 81 -32.48 1.22 -22.39
C SER A 81 -32.20 -0.26 -22.07
N LYS A 82 -33.25 -1.09 -22.13
CA LYS A 82 -33.15 -2.54 -21.97
C LYS A 82 -32.25 -3.20 -23.02
N THR A 83 -32.18 -2.60 -24.21
CA THR A 83 -31.19 -2.96 -25.22
C THR A 83 -29.87 -2.27 -24.89
N LEU A 84 -28.84 -3.08 -24.60
CA LEU A 84 -27.50 -2.58 -24.30
C LEU A 84 -26.84 -2.10 -25.60
N LEU A 85 -26.64 -0.79 -25.70
CA LEU A 85 -25.89 -0.16 -26.78
C LEU A 85 -24.61 0.41 -26.21
N ARG A 86 -23.52 0.25 -26.95
CA ARG A 86 -22.18 0.61 -26.49
C ARG A 86 -22.05 2.07 -26.03
N ASN A 87 -22.80 2.99 -26.64
CA ASN A 87 -22.79 4.42 -26.31
C ASN A 87 -23.77 4.84 -25.20
N THR A 88 -24.68 3.95 -24.78
CA THR A 88 -25.72 4.24 -23.78
C THR A 88 -25.70 3.30 -22.58
N SER A 89 -24.72 2.39 -22.52
CA SER A 89 -24.53 1.45 -21.42
C SER A 89 -23.08 1.40 -20.97
N GLY A 90 -22.86 1.27 -19.66
CA GLY A 90 -21.54 1.07 -19.07
C GLY A 90 -21.53 -0.13 -18.14
N THR A 91 -20.54 -1.01 -18.29
CA THR A 91 -20.34 -2.21 -17.45
C THR A 91 -19.05 -2.10 -16.65
N GLY A 92 -19.11 -2.34 -15.34
CA GLY A 92 -17.95 -2.32 -14.45
C GLY A 92 -18.32 -2.32 -12.97
N THR A 93 -17.33 -2.13 -12.10
CA THR A 93 -17.52 -2.04 -10.66
C THR A 93 -17.97 -0.65 -10.21
N ASP A 94 -17.37 0.39 -10.77
CA ASP A 94 -17.75 1.79 -10.56
C ASP A 94 -18.16 2.39 -11.90
N ARG A 95 -19.46 2.63 -12.09
CA ARG A 95 -19.98 3.17 -13.35
C ARG A 95 -21.03 4.23 -13.09
N GLY A 96 -21.05 5.25 -13.94
CA GLY A 96 -22.11 6.23 -13.99
C GLY A 96 -22.42 6.69 -15.41
N LEU A 97 -23.63 7.23 -15.54
CA LEU A 97 -24.20 7.77 -16.77
C LEU A 97 -24.64 9.21 -16.56
N VAL A 98 -24.28 10.07 -17.51
CA VAL A 98 -24.79 11.45 -17.56
C VAL A 98 -26.13 11.47 -18.31
N PHE A 99 -27.20 11.85 -17.61
CA PHE A 99 -28.51 12.05 -18.21
C PHE A 99 -28.75 13.55 -18.43
N ILE A 100 -28.75 14.00 -19.69
CA ILE A 100 -29.09 15.39 -20.05
C ILE A 100 -30.61 15.56 -20.01
N LEU A 101 -31.11 16.51 -19.21
CA LEU A 101 -32.54 16.70 -19.00
C LEU A 101 -33.17 17.51 -20.13
N ARG A 102 -34.28 17.00 -20.65
CA ARG A 102 -35.13 17.75 -21.58
C ARG A 102 -35.88 18.87 -20.85
N PRO A 103 -36.33 19.92 -21.56
CA PRO A 103 -37.26 20.90 -20.99
C PRO A 103 -38.43 20.20 -20.30
N GLU A 104 -38.81 20.66 -19.11
CA GLU A 104 -39.92 20.13 -18.29
C GLU A 104 -39.78 18.68 -17.78
N GLN A 105 -38.69 17.99 -18.12
CA GLN A 105 -38.47 16.62 -17.65
C GLN A 105 -38.30 16.57 -16.13
N SER A 106 -39.18 15.80 -15.47
CA SER A 106 -39.22 15.63 -14.01
C SER A 106 -39.01 14.18 -13.54
N MET A 107 -38.85 13.24 -14.49
CA MET A 107 -38.52 11.84 -14.22
C MET A 107 -37.42 11.30 -15.13
N CYS A 108 -36.60 10.40 -14.59
CA CYS A 108 -35.58 9.65 -15.30
C CYS A 108 -35.65 8.17 -14.91
N THR A 109 -35.30 7.31 -15.86
CA THR A 109 -35.24 5.86 -15.66
C THR A 109 -33.93 5.30 -16.19
N TRP A 110 -33.37 4.33 -15.49
CA TRP A 110 -32.21 3.55 -15.90
C TRP A 110 -32.52 2.07 -15.78
N HIS A 111 -31.89 1.24 -16.59
CA HIS A 111 -31.96 -0.21 -16.50
C HIS A 111 -30.68 -0.73 -15.86
N LEU A 112 -30.82 -1.58 -14.85
CA LEU A 112 -29.73 -2.13 -14.06
C LEU A 112 -29.72 -3.65 -14.18
N GLU A 113 -28.56 -4.21 -14.49
CA GLU A 113 -28.38 -5.65 -14.61
C GLU A 113 -26.98 -6.08 -14.14
N THR A 114 -26.83 -7.39 -13.91
CA THR A 114 -25.53 -8.03 -13.70
C THR A 114 -25.48 -9.35 -14.46
N LEU A 115 -24.30 -9.70 -14.95
CA LEU A 115 -24.04 -10.99 -15.60
C LEU A 115 -23.43 -12.01 -14.64
N ASP A 116 -23.09 -11.59 -13.42
CA ASP A 116 -22.52 -12.45 -12.39
C ASP A 116 -23.54 -13.49 -11.91
N ALA A 117 -23.04 -14.69 -11.57
CA ALA A 117 -23.90 -15.79 -11.15
C ALA A 117 -24.49 -15.58 -9.74
N GLU A 118 -23.69 -14.97 -8.86
CA GLU A 118 -24.09 -14.67 -7.48
C GLU A 118 -24.72 -13.27 -7.38
N PRO A 119 -25.69 -13.05 -6.47
CA PRO A 119 -26.26 -11.73 -6.21
C PRO A 119 -25.19 -10.69 -5.89
N VAL A 120 -25.13 -9.61 -6.68
CA VAL A 120 -24.16 -8.53 -6.51
C VAL A 120 -24.73 -7.45 -5.60
N GLN A 121 -24.06 -7.18 -4.49
CA GLN A 121 -24.42 -6.06 -3.61
C GLN A 121 -23.91 -4.74 -4.21
N ASN A 122 -24.81 -3.77 -4.31
CA ASN A 122 -24.59 -2.49 -4.96
C ASN A 122 -24.94 -1.33 -4.05
N MET A 123 -24.34 -0.18 -4.34
CA MET A 123 -24.75 1.12 -3.84
C MET A 123 -24.86 2.09 -5.02
N ALA A 124 -25.95 2.82 -5.11
CA ALA A 124 -26.11 3.84 -6.15
C ALA A 124 -26.62 5.15 -5.57
N ILE A 125 -26.32 6.23 -6.28
CA ILE A 125 -26.75 7.59 -5.96
C ILE A 125 -26.98 8.41 -7.23
N PRO A 126 -28.13 9.10 -7.35
CA PRO A 126 -28.33 10.14 -8.35
C PRO A 126 -27.91 11.52 -7.81
N LEU A 127 -27.06 12.21 -8.55
CA LEU A 127 -26.63 13.57 -8.29
C LEU A 127 -27.13 14.51 -9.38
N THR A 128 -27.67 15.68 -9.00
CA THR A 128 -28.14 16.72 -9.92
C THR A 128 -27.15 17.85 -10.04
N TYR A 129 -27.02 18.41 -11.24
CA TYR A 129 -26.17 19.54 -11.54
C TYR A 129 -26.93 20.61 -12.31
N SER A 130 -26.52 21.87 -12.17
CA SER A 130 -27.11 23.03 -12.83
C SER A 130 -26.48 23.32 -14.19
N GLU A 131 -27.09 24.21 -14.97
CA GLU A 131 -26.55 24.67 -16.27
C GLU A 131 -25.17 25.33 -16.16
N ARG A 132 -24.75 25.77 -14.96
CA ARG A 132 -23.45 26.41 -14.73
C ARG A 132 -22.38 25.41 -14.30
N ASP A 133 -22.77 24.21 -13.92
CA ASP A 133 -21.83 23.19 -13.50
C ASP A 133 -21.20 22.53 -14.74
N PRO A 134 -19.87 22.34 -14.75
CA PRO A 134 -19.20 21.65 -15.85
C PRO A 134 -19.72 20.22 -15.99
N VAL A 135 -19.80 19.70 -17.21
CA VAL A 135 -20.27 18.34 -17.50
C VAL A 135 -19.07 17.39 -17.58
N PRO A 136 -18.85 16.51 -16.58
CA PRO A 136 -17.76 15.53 -16.60
C PRO A 136 -17.87 14.63 -17.83
N GLY A 137 -16.76 14.49 -18.57
CA GLY A 137 -16.73 13.66 -19.78
C GLY A 137 -17.50 14.17 -20.99
N GLY A 138 -18.00 15.41 -20.96
CA GLY A 138 -18.78 16.01 -22.05
C GLY A 138 -18.04 16.19 -23.38
N CYS A 139 -16.73 15.94 -23.40
CA CYS A 139 -15.87 15.96 -24.59
C CYS A 139 -15.11 14.65 -24.74
N ASN A 140 -15.84 13.54 -24.68
CA ASN A 140 -15.27 12.21 -24.86
C ASN A 140 -15.03 11.90 -26.34
N LEU A 141 -13.82 11.43 -26.65
CA LEU A 141 -13.41 10.91 -27.97
C LEU A 141 -12.71 9.54 -27.88
N GLU A 142 -12.47 9.05 -26.66
CA GLU A 142 -11.63 7.87 -26.40
C GLU A 142 -12.47 6.68 -25.92
N PHE A 143 -13.49 6.92 -25.10
CA PHE A 143 -14.30 5.87 -24.47
C PHE A 143 -15.63 5.66 -25.18
N ASP A 144 -16.34 4.62 -24.75
CA ASP A 144 -17.51 4.10 -25.44
C ASP A 144 -18.77 4.99 -25.30
N LEU A 145 -18.94 5.68 -24.16
CA LEU A 145 -20.11 6.52 -23.88
C LEU A 145 -20.04 7.88 -24.58
N ASP A 146 -21.15 8.41 -25.09
CA ASP A 146 -21.15 9.74 -25.73
C ASP A 146 -20.72 10.86 -24.75
N ILE A 147 -21.15 10.76 -23.49
CA ILE A 147 -20.67 11.56 -22.37
C ILE A 147 -20.20 10.59 -21.29
N ASP A 148 -18.90 10.58 -21.00
CA ASP A 148 -18.30 9.59 -20.12
C ASP A 148 -17.78 10.17 -18.80
N PRO A 149 -18.58 10.14 -17.72
CA PRO A 149 -18.18 10.70 -16.43
C PRO A 149 -17.28 9.74 -15.63
N ASN A 150 -16.84 8.62 -16.22
CA ASN A 150 -16.16 7.56 -15.49
C ASN A 150 -14.63 7.75 -15.47
N ILE A 151 -14.04 7.28 -14.38
CA ILE A 151 -12.59 7.14 -14.25
C ILE A 151 -12.21 5.69 -14.55
N TYR A 152 -11.35 5.50 -15.54
CA TYR A 152 -10.82 4.20 -15.92
C TYR A 152 -9.52 3.92 -15.19
N LEU A 153 -9.43 2.74 -14.59
CA LEU A 153 -8.29 2.28 -13.81
C LEU A 153 -7.51 1.21 -14.57
N GLU A 154 -6.21 1.43 -14.69
CA GLU A 154 -5.24 0.42 -15.13
C GLU A 154 -4.19 0.29 -14.03
N TYR A 155 -3.88 -0.92 -13.59
CA TYR A 155 -2.84 -1.11 -12.58
C TYR A 155 -1.95 -2.29 -12.89
N ASN A 156 -0.70 -2.18 -12.47
CA ASN A 156 0.27 -3.26 -12.43
C ASN A 156 0.90 -3.34 -11.03
N PHE A 157 1.99 -4.11 -10.88
CA PHE A 157 2.66 -4.27 -9.59
C PHE A 157 3.26 -2.97 -9.03
N PHE A 158 3.64 -2.02 -9.88
CA PHE A 158 4.38 -0.82 -9.51
C PHE A 158 3.53 0.44 -9.51
N GLU A 159 2.61 0.55 -10.48
CA GLU A 159 1.82 1.75 -10.70
C GLU A 159 0.35 1.45 -10.98
N THR A 160 -0.49 2.40 -10.57
CA THR A 160 -1.91 2.49 -10.88
C THR A 160 -2.12 3.79 -11.64
N THR A 161 -2.64 3.71 -12.85
CA THR A 161 -2.92 4.86 -13.71
C THR A 161 -4.43 5.05 -13.83
N ILE A 162 -4.88 6.27 -13.57
CA ILE A 162 -6.24 6.70 -13.86
C ILE A 162 -6.27 7.40 -15.22
N LYS A 163 -7.36 7.21 -15.97
CA LYS A 163 -7.69 7.94 -17.20
C LYS A 163 -9.15 8.38 -17.15
N PHE A 164 -9.47 9.52 -17.73
CA PHE A 164 -10.84 10.02 -17.78
C PHE A 164 -11.06 10.93 -18.99
N ALA A 165 -12.30 11.02 -19.46
CA ALA A 165 -12.66 11.87 -20.59
C ALA A 165 -12.63 13.35 -20.18
N PRO A 166 -12.16 14.27 -21.05
CA PRO A 166 -12.27 15.70 -20.80
C PRO A 166 -13.73 16.16 -20.63
N ALA A 167 -13.95 17.04 -19.65
CA ALA A 167 -15.24 17.69 -19.42
C ALA A 167 -15.55 18.77 -20.46
N ASN A 168 -16.84 19.14 -20.55
CA ASN A 168 -17.31 20.31 -21.28
C ASN A 168 -17.95 21.34 -20.33
N LEU A 169 -18.19 22.56 -20.82
CA LEU A 169 -18.95 23.57 -20.08
C LEU A 169 -20.41 23.12 -19.89
N GLY A 170 -21.01 23.57 -18.79
CA GLY A 170 -22.44 23.40 -18.54
C GLY A 170 -23.27 24.17 -19.55
N TYR A 171 -24.49 23.69 -19.80
CA TYR A 171 -25.45 24.30 -20.70
C TYR A 171 -26.88 24.09 -20.23
N ALA A 172 -27.78 24.97 -20.69
CA ALA A 172 -29.19 24.96 -20.31
C ALA A 172 -29.95 23.81 -20.99
N ARG A 173 -31.06 23.37 -20.38
CA ARG A 173 -31.92 22.33 -20.97
C ARG A 173 -32.41 22.74 -22.36
N GLY A 174 -32.43 21.80 -23.29
CA GLY A 174 -32.90 22.03 -24.66
C GLY A 174 -31.94 22.84 -25.54
N THR A 175 -30.77 23.23 -25.02
CA THR A 175 -29.68 23.80 -25.82
C THR A 175 -28.65 22.74 -26.18
N ASN A 176 -27.97 22.93 -27.31
CA ASN A 176 -26.88 22.03 -27.71
C ASN A 176 -25.58 22.39 -26.98
N PRO A 177 -24.76 21.39 -26.61
CA PRO A 177 -23.46 21.66 -26.01
C PRO A 177 -22.56 22.45 -26.96
N LEU A 178 -21.70 23.29 -26.36
CA LEU A 178 -20.63 23.95 -27.10
C LEU A 178 -19.65 22.90 -27.66
N PRO A 179 -19.20 23.02 -28.92
CA PRO A 179 -18.26 22.06 -29.46
C PRO A 179 -16.88 22.11 -28.77
N CYS A 180 -16.25 20.95 -28.64
CA CYS A 180 -15.08 20.75 -27.78
C CYS A 180 -13.78 21.43 -28.26
N ASP A 181 -13.65 21.69 -29.56
CA ASP A 181 -12.37 22.10 -30.21
C ASP A 181 -12.45 23.42 -31.00
N ILE A 182 -13.43 24.30 -30.71
CA ILE A 182 -13.62 25.55 -31.47
C ILE A 182 -12.70 26.70 -31.02
N GLY A 183 -11.93 26.52 -29.94
CA GLY A 183 -10.88 27.46 -29.54
C GLY A 183 -10.34 27.18 -28.14
N THR A 184 -9.22 27.81 -27.79
CA THR A 184 -8.54 27.69 -26.47
C THR A 184 -8.81 28.89 -25.55
N GLY A 185 -9.74 29.76 -25.94
CA GLY A 185 -10.09 31.00 -25.23
C GLY A 185 -10.92 30.76 -23.95
N ARG A 186 -11.25 31.86 -23.26
CA ARG A 186 -12.01 31.84 -21.99
C ARG A 186 -13.47 31.39 -22.11
N ASP A 187 -14.02 31.33 -23.31
CA ASP A 187 -15.39 30.87 -23.57
C ASP A 187 -15.44 29.38 -23.96
N SER A 188 -14.30 28.71 -23.91
CA SER A 188 -14.17 27.28 -24.23
C SER A 188 -13.93 26.43 -22.99
N ARG A 189 -14.08 25.12 -23.16
CA ARG A 189 -13.72 24.13 -22.13
C ARG A 189 -12.27 24.22 -21.65
N TRP A 190 -11.38 24.86 -22.41
CA TRP A 190 -9.95 24.93 -22.08
C TRP A 190 -9.65 25.71 -20.80
N ARG A 191 -10.62 26.47 -20.27
CA ARG A 191 -10.52 27.12 -18.95
C ARG A 191 -10.69 26.18 -17.77
N LEU A 192 -11.27 24.99 -17.99
CA LEU A 192 -11.58 24.07 -16.92
C LEU A 192 -10.30 23.51 -16.29
N LEU A 193 -10.34 23.31 -14.98
CA LEU A 193 -9.26 22.73 -14.20
C LEU A 193 -9.74 21.42 -13.58
N TYR A 194 -8.87 20.41 -13.58
CA TYR A 194 -9.17 19.09 -13.04
C TYR A 194 -8.33 18.87 -11.78
N ASP A 195 -8.97 18.86 -10.63
CA ASP A 195 -8.31 18.51 -9.37
C ASP A 195 -8.45 17.02 -9.12
N VAL A 196 -7.33 16.32 -9.05
CA VAL A 196 -7.28 14.87 -8.81
C VAL A 196 -7.11 14.60 -7.32
N TYR A 197 -7.97 13.75 -6.78
CA TYR A 197 -8.03 13.37 -5.37
C TYR A 197 -7.78 11.89 -5.17
N GLN A 198 -7.12 11.57 -4.05
CA GLN A 198 -6.86 10.22 -3.59
C GLN A 198 -7.35 10.07 -2.15
N TYR A 199 -8.04 8.96 -1.86
CA TYR A 199 -8.48 8.60 -0.52
C TYR A 199 -8.09 7.15 -0.23
N PHE A 200 -7.36 6.93 0.86
CA PHE A 200 -6.98 5.60 1.31
C PHE A 200 -8.08 5.00 2.19
N LEU A 201 -8.53 3.79 1.84
CA LEU A 201 -9.39 2.99 2.71
C LEU A 201 -8.61 2.54 3.96
N PRO A 202 -9.31 2.18 5.05
CA PRO A 202 -8.66 1.57 6.21
C PRO A 202 -7.81 0.36 5.82
N GLU A 203 -6.59 0.29 6.35
CA GLU A 203 -5.68 -0.82 6.05
C GLU A 203 -6.29 -2.16 6.47
N ASN A 204 -6.07 -3.21 5.67
CA ASN A 204 -6.56 -4.57 5.89
C ASN A 204 -8.09 -4.76 5.89
N ASP A 205 -8.87 -3.70 5.68
CA ASP A 205 -10.32 -3.81 5.53
C ASP A 205 -10.69 -3.91 4.04
N LEU A 206 -10.74 -5.15 3.55
CA LEU A 206 -11.21 -5.50 2.21
C LEU A 206 -12.70 -5.86 2.20
N THR A 207 -13.47 -5.46 3.21
CA THR A 207 -14.90 -5.77 3.24
C THR A 207 -15.67 -4.88 2.29
N GLN A 208 -16.70 -5.46 1.67
CA GLN A 208 -17.59 -4.72 0.77
C GLN A 208 -18.30 -3.57 1.50
N GLU A 209 -18.73 -3.78 2.74
CA GLU A 209 -19.43 -2.77 3.54
C GLU A 209 -18.53 -1.55 3.81
N ALA A 210 -17.25 -1.77 4.16
CA ALA A 210 -16.31 -0.69 4.37
C ALA A 210 -16.07 0.12 3.09
N LEU A 211 -15.86 -0.56 1.95
CA LEU A 211 -15.69 0.10 0.66
C LEU A 211 -16.89 1.01 0.35
N LEU A 212 -18.11 0.46 0.38
CA LEU A 212 -19.30 1.21 0.02
C LEU A 212 -19.53 2.36 1.01
N LYS A 213 -19.31 2.16 2.32
CA LYS A 213 -19.40 3.26 3.30
C LYS A 213 -18.41 4.39 3.00
N HIS A 214 -17.17 4.07 2.61
CA HIS A 214 -16.16 5.08 2.31
C HIS A 214 -16.36 5.75 0.95
N LEU A 215 -16.94 5.07 -0.04
CA LEU A 215 -17.33 5.64 -1.32
C LEU A 215 -18.31 6.80 -1.19
N GLN A 216 -19.17 6.78 -0.16
CA GLN A 216 -20.09 7.91 0.10
C GLN A 216 -19.33 9.24 0.24
N ARG A 217 -18.18 9.21 0.93
CA ARG A 217 -17.30 10.39 1.14
C ARG A 217 -16.60 10.86 -0.13
N MET A 218 -16.63 10.05 -1.18
CA MET A 218 -15.97 10.27 -2.46
C MET A 218 -16.94 10.56 -3.61
N ALA A 219 -18.24 10.66 -3.36
CA ALA A 219 -19.24 10.93 -4.40
C ALA A 219 -19.48 12.44 -4.63
N GLU A 220 -19.74 13.20 -3.56
CA GLU A 220 -20.09 14.61 -3.65
C GLU A 220 -18.86 15.52 -3.52
N VAL A 221 -18.82 16.60 -4.31
CA VAL A 221 -17.67 17.54 -4.32
C VAL A 221 -17.27 18.06 -2.92
N PRO A 222 -18.20 18.51 -2.05
CA PRO A 222 -17.81 18.99 -0.72
C PRO A 222 -17.21 17.88 0.15
N GLN A 223 -17.73 16.66 0.04
CA GLN A 223 -17.27 15.51 0.82
C GLN A 223 -15.88 15.07 0.35
N VAL A 224 -15.64 15.02 -0.95
CA VAL A 224 -14.33 14.71 -1.53
C VAL A 224 -13.29 15.71 -1.03
N LYS A 225 -13.58 17.03 -1.11
CA LYS A 225 -12.66 18.08 -0.65
C LYS A 225 -12.38 18.02 0.85
N ALA A 226 -13.32 17.54 1.66
CA ALA A 226 -13.18 17.47 3.10
C ALA A 226 -12.41 16.21 3.58
N ASN A 227 -12.52 15.10 2.84
CA ASN A 227 -12.03 13.80 3.30
C ASN A 227 -10.80 13.30 2.53
N ALA A 228 -10.61 13.72 1.29
CA ALA A 228 -9.57 13.20 0.40
C ALA A 228 -8.40 14.17 0.22
N ILE A 229 -7.25 13.62 -0.16
CA ILE A 229 -6.04 14.39 -0.41
C ILE A 229 -6.03 14.82 -1.87
N LYS A 230 -5.95 16.12 -2.12
CA LYS A 230 -5.71 16.67 -3.46
C LYS A 230 -4.25 16.41 -3.87
N VAL A 231 -4.04 15.64 -4.93
CA VAL A 231 -2.70 15.23 -5.38
C VAL A 231 -2.14 16.21 -6.42
N VAL A 232 -2.94 16.54 -7.44
CA VAL A 232 -2.50 17.40 -8.55
C VAL A 232 -3.69 18.16 -9.14
N THR A 233 -3.40 19.31 -9.75
CA THR A 233 -4.35 20.01 -10.63
C THR A 233 -3.84 19.93 -12.06
N LEU A 234 -4.68 19.42 -12.96
CA LEU A 234 -4.42 19.37 -14.38
C LEU A 234 -5.17 20.51 -15.08
N THR A 235 -4.57 21.03 -16.14
CA THR A 235 -5.16 21.97 -17.08
C THR A 235 -5.66 21.24 -18.32
N ALA A 236 -6.38 21.93 -19.20
CA ALA A 236 -6.81 21.35 -20.47
C ALA A 236 -5.66 20.97 -21.42
N ASN A 237 -4.45 21.50 -21.22
CA ASN A 237 -3.25 21.12 -21.98
C ASN A 237 -2.61 19.83 -21.48
N ASP A 238 -2.88 19.45 -20.24
CA ASP A 238 -2.32 18.25 -19.65
C ASP A 238 -3.11 17.03 -20.12
N LYS A 239 -2.42 15.88 -20.20
CA LYS A 239 -3.10 14.61 -20.46
C LYS A 239 -4.05 14.31 -19.29
N THR A 240 -5.27 13.88 -19.58
CA THR A 240 -6.27 13.43 -18.58
C THR A 240 -5.92 12.04 -18.02
N SER A 241 -4.65 11.85 -17.67
CA SER A 241 -4.10 10.62 -17.14
C SER A 241 -3.08 10.91 -16.06
N VAL A 242 -3.19 10.22 -14.92
CA VAL A 242 -2.28 10.38 -13.78
C VAL A 242 -1.89 9.01 -13.25
N SER A 243 -0.62 8.82 -12.96
CA SER A 243 -0.07 7.57 -12.41
C SER A 243 0.32 7.75 -10.94
N PHE A 244 0.02 6.72 -10.15
CA PHE A 244 0.28 6.63 -8.72
C PHE A 244 1.05 5.35 -8.43
N PHE A 245 1.67 5.26 -7.25
CA PHE A 245 2.24 4.00 -6.79
C PHE A 245 1.14 2.99 -6.46
N SER A 246 1.27 1.77 -7.00
CA SER A 246 0.41 0.65 -6.64
C SER A 246 0.82 0.09 -5.28
N LEU A 247 -0.11 0.14 -4.33
CA LEU A 247 0.01 -0.57 -3.06
C LEU A 247 -0.96 -1.74 -3.08
N ARG A 248 -0.45 -2.95 -3.33
CA ARG A 248 -1.29 -4.15 -3.32
C ARG A 248 -2.00 -4.26 -1.98
N GLY A 249 -3.30 -4.54 -2.02
CA GLY A 249 -4.13 -4.79 -0.84
C GLY A 249 -4.55 -3.56 -0.07
N GLN A 250 -3.91 -2.44 -0.36
CA GLN A 250 -4.37 -1.16 0.12
C GLN A 250 -5.51 -0.71 -0.78
N GLY A 251 -6.70 -0.57 -0.20
CA GLY A 251 -7.83 0.03 -0.90
C GLY A 251 -7.60 1.51 -1.12
N VAL A 252 -7.77 1.97 -2.36
CA VAL A 252 -7.63 3.37 -2.73
C VAL A 252 -8.82 3.78 -3.61
N LEU A 253 -9.44 4.90 -3.25
CA LEU A 253 -10.47 5.58 -4.02
C LEU A 253 -9.83 6.77 -4.75
N TYR A 254 -10.09 6.88 -6.05
CA TYR A 254 -9.70 8.03 -6.86
C TYR A 254 -10.95 8.80 -7.29
N ASN A 255 -10.86 10.12 -7.26
CA ASN A 255 -11.87 10.99 -7.86
C ASN A 255 -11.20 12.19 -8.55
N VAL A 256 -11.85 12.75 -9.55
CA VAL A 256 -11.48 13.97 -10.24
C VAL A 256 -12.61 14.97 -10.07
N ILE A 257 -12.30 16.18 -9.62
CA ILE A 257 -13.24 17.29 -9.58
C ILE A 257 -12.88 18.26 -10.69
N VAL A 258 -13.77 18.41 -11.66
CA VAL A 258 -13.66 19.48 -12.66
C VAL A 258 -14.22 20.78 -12.07
N ARG A 259 -13.47 21.87 -12.22
CA ARG A 259 -13.83 23.20 -11.73
C ARG A 259 -13.86 24.19 -12.88
N ASP A 260 -14.87 25.05 -12.85
CA ASP A 260 -14.92 26.24 -13.68
C ASP A 260 -14.45 27.46 -12.87
N PRO A 261 -13.25 27.99 -13.12
CA PRO A 261 -12.73 29.15 -12.39
C PRO A 261 -13.47 30.45 -12.70
N LEU A 262 -14.22 30.53 -13.82
CA LEU A 262 -15.01 31.72 -14.16
C LEU A 262 -16.32 31.73 -13.36
N LEU A 263 -17.01 30.59 -13.32
CA LEU A 263 -18.32 30.46 -12.67
C LEU A 263 -18.24 30.04 -11.20
N ASN A 264 -17.04 29.66 -10.71
CA ASN A 264 -16.82 29.10 -9.38
C ASN A 264 -17.69 27.87 -9.07
N THR A 265 -18.03 27.12 -10.11
CA THR A 265 -18.80 25.88 -10.05
C THR A 265 -17.90 24.67 -10.22
N SER A 266 -18.38 23.49 -9.83
CA SER A 266 -17.60 22.27 -9.92
C SER A 266 -18.45 21.03 -9.90
N ALA A 267 -18.03 20.01 -10.65
CA ALA A 267 -18.67 18.70 -10.67
C ALA A 267 -17.63 17.61 -10.42
N ALA A 268 -18.05 16.52 -9.78
CA ALA A 268 -17.22 15.35 -9.56
C ALA A 268 -17.43 14.33 -10.68
N TYR A 269 -16.36 13.68 -11.09
CA TYR A 269 -16.43 12.44 -11.87
C TYR A 269 -16.91 11.31 -10.96
N VAL A 270 -17.30 10.19 -11.57
CA VAL A 270 -17.66 8.97 -10.84
C VAL A 270 -16.39 8.43 -10.17
N PRO A 271 -16.36 8.28 -8.83
CA PRO A 271 -15.18 7.79 -8.15
C PRO A 271 -14.91 6.34 -8.56
N ALA A 272 -13.64 5.99 -8.68
CA ALA A 272 -13.21 4.65 -9.04
C ALA A 272 -12.29 4.08 -7.97
N HIS A 273 -12.46 2.81 -7.63
CA HIS A 273 -11.67 2.15 -6.58
C HIS A 273 -10.81 1.02 -7.11
N THR A 274 -9.69 0.79 -6.41
CA THR A 274 -8.84 -0.38 -6.65
C THR A 274 -8.12 -0.79 -5.37
N TYR A 275 -7.74 -2.06 -5.32
CA TYR A 275 -6.86 -2.64 -4.31
C TYR A 275 -5.50 -3.02 -4.90
N ALA A 276 -5.23 -2.64 -6.16
CA ALA A 276 -4.09 -3.10 -6.95
C ALA A 276 -3.92 -4.63 -6.98
N CYS A 277 -5.03 -5.36 -6.82
CA CYS A 277 -5.13 -6.81 -6.85
C CYS A 277 -6.54 -7.21 -7.29
N SER A 278 -6.73 -8.47 -7.69
CA SER A 278 -8.03 -9.03 -8.08
C SER A 278 -8.57 -9.97 -6.99
N PHE A 279 -9.88 -9.99 -6.77
CA PHE A 279 -10.49 -10.99 -5.87
C PHE A 279 -10.65 -12.37 -6.52
N GLU A 280 -10.69 -12.42 -7.85
CA GLU A 280 -11.02 -13.64 -8.61
C GLU A 280 -9.78 -14.35 -9.17
N ALA A 281 -8.68 -13.62 -9.41
CA ALA A 281 -7.50 -14.19 -10.00
C ALA A 281 -6.90 -15.33 -9.13
N LYS A 282 -6.39 -16.40 -9.75
CA LYS A 282 -5.65 -17.44 -9.00
C LYS A 282 -4.27 -16.96 -8.55
N GLU A 283 -3.68 -16.01 -9.27
CA GLU A 283 -2.37 -15.43 -8.99
C GLU A 283 -2.45 -13.90 -8.91
N GLY A 284 -1.85 -13.30 -7.87
CA GLY A 284 -1.97 -11.86 -7.62
C GLY A 284 -3.30 -11.43 -6.97
N ASN A 285 -3.97 -12.34 -6.27
CA ASN A 285 -5.23 -12.01 -5.63
C ASN A 285 -5.10 -11.16 -4.36
N CYS A 286 -6.21 -10.55 -3.97
CA CYS A 286 -6.27 -9.69 -2.80
C CYS A 286 -6.13 -10.46 -1.46
N SER A 287 -6.37 -11.77 -1.46
CA SER A 287 -6.16 -12.64 -0.30
C SER A 287 -4.71 -13.13 -0.16
N SER A 288 -3.92 -13.10 -1.24
CA SER A 288 -2.48 -13.43 -1.27
C SER A 288 -1.60 -12.29 -0.75
N LEU A 289 -2.17 -11.17 -0.33
CA LEU A 289 -1.43 -10.09 0.32
C LEU A 289 -0.80 -10.45 1.64
N ARG A 290 -1.07 -11.66 2.12
CA ARG A 290 -0.32 -12.22 3.21
C ARG A 290 1.04 -12.81 2.84
N ASN A 291 1.38 -12.88 1.55
CA ASN A 291 2.52 -13.61 1.05
C ASN A 291 3.26 -12.80 -0.01
N LEU A 292 4.31 -12.10 0.42
CA LEU A 292 5.52 -12.09 -0.39
C LEU A 292 5.88 -13.57 -0.59
N LYS A 293 5.47 -14.20 -1.71
CA LYS A 293 5.75 -15.63 -2.00
C LYS A 293 7.25 -15.95 -1.81
N ILE A 294 8.10 -14.94 -2.02
CA ILE A 294 9.54 -14.95 -1.77
C ILE A 294 9.87 -15.30 -0.30
N PHE A 295 9.17 -14.76 0.70
CA PHE A 295 9.48 -15.03 2.12
C PHE A 295 8.62 -16.13 2.76
N GLN A 296 7.69 -16.75 2.03
CA GLN A 296 7.00 -17.95 2.53
C GLN A 296 7.86 -19.21 2.42
N ASP A 297 8.68 -19.28 1.37
CA ASP A 297 9.66 -20.33 1.25
C ASP A 297 10.70 -20.17 2.37
N ASP A 298 10.80 -21.18 3.24
CA ASP A 298 11.73 -21.13 4.36
C ASP A 298 13.18 -21.00 3.87
N GLY A 299 13.51 -21.60 2.73
CA GLY A 299 14.84 -21.47 2.12
C GLY A 299 15.15 -20.01 1.77
N VAL A 300 14.26 -19.35 1.05
CA VAL A 300 14.45 -17.96 0.66
C VAL A 300 14.41 -17.01 1.86
N PHE A 301 13.53 -17.23 2.85
CA PHE A 301 13.52 -16.43 4.08
C PHE A 301 14.83 -16.55 4.86
N TRP A 302 15.33 -17.77 5.09
CA TRP A 302 16.58 -17.96 5.84
C TRP A 302 17.80 -17.45 5.07
N VAL A 303 17.83 -17.60 3.74
CA VAL A 303 18.90 -17.06 2.89
C VAL A 303 18.91 -15.54 2.94
N THR A 304 17.77 -14.89 2.73
CA THR A 304 17.65 -13.42 2.75
C THR A 304 17.97 -12.84 4.13
N PHE A 305 17.42 -13.44 5.20
CA PHE A 305 17.74 -13.06 6.58
C PHE A 305 19.24 -13.19 6.86
N SER A 306 19.86 -14.30 6.45
CA SER A 306 21.30 -14.53 6.63
C SER A 306 22.14 -13.55 5.82
N CYS A 307 21.77 -13.27 4.57
CA CYS A 307 22.45 -12.28 3.74
C CYS A 307 22.43 -10.91 4.41
N ILE A 308 21.27 -10.43 4.88
CA ILE A 308 21.16 -9.13 5.56
C ILE A 308 21.97 -9.14 6.87
N ALA A 309 21.87 -10.23 7.66
CA ALA A 309 22.58 -10.38 8.91
C ALA A 309 24.11 -10.41 8.74
N VAL A 310 24.62 -10.91 7.61
CA VAL A 310 26.05 -10.97 7.29
C VAL A 310 26.56 -9.70 6.61
N ILE A 311 25.75 -9.06 5.75
CA ILE A 311 26.12 -7.82 5.05
C ILE A 311 26.50 -6.72 6.04
N ILE A 312 25.74 -6.56 7.12
CA ILE A 312 25.98 -5.51 8.11
C ILE A 312 27.39 -5.68 8.76
N PRO A 313 27.75 -6.82 9.39
CA PRO A 313 29.10 -7.06 9.87
C PRO A 313 30.18 -6.93 8.78
N VAL A 314 29.92 -7.40 7.56
CA VAL A 314 30.91 -7.36 6.45
C VAL A 314 31.26 -5.93 6.07
N VAL A 315 30.27 -5.04 5.93
CA VAL A 315 30.48 -3.62 5.63
C VAL A 315 31.29 -2.95 6.75
N PHE A 316 31.02 -3.32 8.00
CA PHE A 316 31.69 -2.73 9.16
C PHE A 316 32.94 -3.51 9.64
N MET A 317 33.39 -4.55 8.94
CA MET A 317 34.62 -5.31 9.27
C MET A 317 35.86 -4.41 9.30
N GLY A 318 35.87 -3.32 8.53
CA GLY A 318 36.95 -2.32 8.55
C GLY A 318 37.06 -1.55 9.87
N CYS A 319 35.95 -1.43 10.62
CA CYS A 319 35.84 -0.61 11.83
C CYS A 319 35.11 -1.35 12.96
N LEU A 320 35.71 -2.45 13.46
CA LEU A 320 35.14 -3.30 14.52
C LEU A 320 34.71 -2.53 15.79
N ARG A 321 35.38 -1.41 16.11
CA ARG A 321 35.02 -0.55 17.23
C ARG A 321 33.67 0.15 17.02
N ILE A 322 33.44 0.69 15.82
CA ILE A 322 32.19 1.35 15.48
C ILE A 322 31.08 0.31 15.41
N LEU A 323 31.37 -0.85 14.81
CA LEU A 323 30.42 -1.97 14.77
C LEU A 323 29.96 -2.38 16.18
N ASN A 324 30.91 -2.60 17.11
CA ASN A 324 30.57 -3.02 18.46
C ASN A 324 29.75 -1.96 19.24
N ILE A 325 30.08 -0.68 19.06
CA ILE A 325 29.32 0.42 19.66
C ILE A 325 27.89 0.47 19.10
N LEU A 326 27.75 0.34 17.77
CA LEU A 326 26.44 0.33 17.12
C LEU A 326 25.60 -0.88 17.53
N THR A 327 26.18 -2.09 17.54
CA THR A 327 25.46 -3.31 17.93
C THR A 327 25.02 -3.24 19.39
N CYS A 328 25.91 -2.85 20.31
CA CYS A 328 25.54 -2.68 21.71
C CYS A 328 24.47 -1.60 21.91
N GLY A 329 24.55 -0.48 21.19
CA GLY A 329 23.56 0.59 21.25
C GLY A 329 22.18 0.17 20.73
N PHE A 330 22.11 -0.43 19.54
CA PHE A 330 20.85 -0.87 18.93
C PHE A 330 20.23 -2.07 19.63
N ILE A 331 21.02 -3.14 19.88
CA ILE A 331 20.50 -4.37 20.49
C ILE A 331 20.16 -4.11 21.97
N GLY A 332 21.00 -3.38 22.70
CA GLY A 332 20.76 -3.06 24.10
C GLY A 332 19.55 -2.17 24.31
N SER A 333 19.39 -1.12 23.49
CA SER A 333 18.17 -0.27 23.55
C SER A 333 16.91 -1.04 23.17
N TYR A 334 17.01 -1.94 22.17
CA TYR A 334 15.88 -2.78 21.78
C TYR A 334 15.51 -3.79 22.89
N SER A 335 16.47 -4.33 23.66
CA SER A 335 16.17 -5.17 24.82
C SER A 335 15.37 -4.43 25.91
N VAL A 336 15.64 -3.14 26.11
CA VAL A 336 14.85 -2.31 27.04
C VAL A 336 13.43 -2.14 26.52
N VAL A 337 13.26 -1.88 25.22
CA VAL A 337 11.95 -1.78 24.57
C VAL A 337 11.17 -3.09 24.70
N LEU A 338 11.81 -4.24 24.49
CA LEU A 338 11.19 -5.55 24.71
C LEU A 338 10.75 -5.78 26.15
N ALA A 339 11.50 -5.28 27.15
CA ALA A 339 11.08 -5.36 28.54
C ALA A 339 9.84 -4.49 28.82
N PHE A 340 9.79 -3.29 28.24
CA PHE A 340 8.62 -2.41 28.34
C PHE A 340 7.39 -2.94 27.59
N ASP A 341 7.59 -3.67 26.49
CA ASP A 341 6.51 -4.30 25.72
C ASP A 341 5.68 -5.29 26.58
N SER A 342 6.29 -5.91 27.59
CA SER A 342 5.55 -6.77 28.53
C SER A 342 4.44 -6.03 29.32
N TYR A 343 4.50 -4.70 29.37
CA TYR A 343 3.54 -3.83 30.05
C TYR A 343 2.70 -3.00 29.07
N LEU A 344 3.22 -2.73 27.87
CA LEU A 344 2.58 -1.95 26.82
C LEU A 344 2.47 -2.85 25.59
N TYR A 345 1.29 -3.42 25.34
CA TYR A 345 1.04 -4.26 24.17
C TYR A 345 1.38 -3.51 22.87
N THR A 346 2.57 -3.72 22.31
CA THR A 346 3.03 -3.06 21.07
C THR A 346 3.44 -4.04 19.99
N SER A 347 3.48 -3.56 18.75
CA SER A 347 3.81 -4.39 17.58
C SER A 347 5.31 -4.65 17.43
N LEU A 348 6.18 -3.92 18.15
CA LEU A 348 7.64 -3.99 18.02
C LEU A 348 8.24 -5.33 18.45
N SER A 349 7.71 -5.99 19.48
CA SER A 349 8.22 -7.29 19.93
C SER A 349 8.00 -8.41 18.93
N TYR A 350 7.00 -8.26 18.05
CA TYR A 350 6.71 -9.21 16.98
C TYR A 350 7.85 -9.31 15.98
N ILE A 351 8.72 -8.28 15.84
CA ILE A 351 9.92 -8.37 14.99
C ILE A 351 10.79 -9.57 15.43
N THR A 352 11.07 -9.70 16.72
CA THR A 352 11.86 -10.81 17.26
C THR A 352 11.05 -12.08 17.48
N LEU A 353 9.81 -11.94 17.97
CA LEU A 353 8.97 -13.10 18.25
C LEU A 353 8.57 -13.84 16.97
N ASN A 354 8.40 -13.16 15.85
CA ASN A 354 8.08 -13.82 14.57
C ASN A 354 9.26 -14.64 14.05
N VAL A 355 10.50 -14.13 14.19
CA VAL A 355 11.72 -14.89 13.85
C VAL A 355 11.87 -16.11 14.76
N LEU A 356 11.67 -15.93 16.07
CA LEU A 356 11.76 -17.02 17.05
C LEU A 356 10.69 -18.09 16.83
N LYS A 357 9.44 -17.70 16.62
CA LYS A 357 8.33 -18.62 16.34
C LYS A 357 8.54 -19.38 15.03
N ARG A 358 9.13 -18.75 14.02
CA ARG A 358 9.51 -19.40 12.76
C ARG A 358 10.68 -20.37 12.91
N ALA A 359 11.62 -20.12 13.82
CA ALA A 359 12.70 -21.05 14.13
C ALA A 359 12.22 -22.28 14.93
N LEU A 360 11.23 -22.10 15.81
CA LEU A 360 10.75 -23.15 16.70
C LEU A 360 9.64 -24.01 16.09
N ASN A 361 8.92 -23.51 15.08
CA ASN A 361 7.79 -24.23 14.49
C ASN A 361 7.86 -24.19 12.96
N VAL A 362 8.02 -25.38 12.38
CA VAL A 362 8.16 -25.62 10.93
C VAL A 362 6.89 -25.18 10.17
N ASP A 363 5.72 -25.18 10.80
CA ASP A 363 4.45 -24.76 10.19
C ASP A 363 4.14 -23.26 10.37
N PHE A 364 5.01 -22.52 11.07
CA PHE A 364 4.80 -21.09 11.33
C PHE A 364 4.92 -20.22 10.07
N HIS A 365 5.45 -20.76 8.96
CA HIS A 365 5.38 -20.13 7.63
C HIS A 365 3.93 -19.81 7.19
N ARG A 366 2.92 -20.43 7.83
CA ARG A 366 1.48 -20.19 7.60
C ARG A 366 0.83 -19.24 8.61
N ALA A 367 1.55 -18.73 9.60
CA ALA A 367 1.00 -17.94 10.71
C ALA A 367 0.88 -16.44 10.37
N PHE A 368 -0.26 -15.83 10.70
CA PHE A 368 -0.60 -14.43 10.38
C PHE A 368 0.01 -13.56 11.46
N THR A 369 0.90 -12.62 11.12
CA THR A 369 1.52 -11.72 12.11
C THR A 369 1.63 -10.28 11.59
N THR A 370 0.55 -9.77 11.01
CA THR A 370 0.37 -8.34 10.76
C THR A 370 -0.35 -7.73 11.96
N VAL A 371 0.37 -6.95 12.77
CA VAL A 371 -0.20 -6.16 13.86
C VAL A 371 -0.24 -4.71 13.36
N PRO A 372 -1.38 -4.01 13.42
CA PRO A 372 -1.48 -2.64 12.93
C PRO A 372 -0.54 -1.71 13.71
N PHE A 373 0.15 -0.81 13.01
CA PHE A 373 1.01 0.19 13.64
C PHE A 373 0.13 1.19 14.41
N GLN A 374 0.03 1.04 15.72
CA GLN A 374 -0.82 1.85 16.59
C GLN A 374 -0.06 3.09 17.06
N THR A 375 -0.77 4.11 17.58
CA THR A 375 -0.15 5.32 18.16
C THR A 375 0.92 5.00 19.21
N ASN A 376 0.74 3.91 19.97
CA ASN A 376 1.72 3.41 20.94
C ASN A 376 3.03 2.98 20.27
N ASP A 377 2.97 2.42 19.05
CA ASP A 377 4.15 1.99 18.31
C ASP A 377 4.99 3.19 17.86
N PHE A 378 4.37 4.30 17.48
CA PHE A 378 5.09 5.55 17.20
C PHE A 378 5.80 6.10 18.44
N ILE A 379 5.15 6.05 19.60
CA ILE A 379 5.73 6.49 20.87
C ILE A 379 6.93 5.62 21.24
N ILE A 380 6.78 4.29 21.18
CA ILE A 380 7.86 3.36 21.52
C ILE A 380 9.00 3.46 20.50
N LEU A 381 8.71 3.64 19.21
CA LEU A 381 9.74 3.82 18.18
C LEU A 381 10.55 5.10 18.41
N ALA A 382 9.89 6.20 18.81
CA ALA A 382 10.57 7.43 19.21
C ALA A 382 11.44 7.22 20.46
N VAL A 383 10.93 6.54 21.49
CA VAL A 383 11.68 6.20 22.71
C VAL A 383 12.89 5.32 22.38
N TRP A 384 12.71 4.32 21.52
CA TRP A 384 13.78 3.43 21.07
C TRP A 384 14.88 4.21 20.37
N GLY A 385 14.52 5.10 19.43
CA GLY A 385 15.47 5.97 18.74
C GLY A 385 16.26 6.84 19.70
N MET A 386 15.59 7.45 20.70
CA MET A 386 16.26 8.26 21.71
C MET A 386 17.23 7.45 22.58
N LEU A 387 16.84 6.24 23.01
CA LEU A 387 17.70 5.34 23.76
C LEU A 387 18.90 4.87 22.94
N ALA A 388 18.70 4.52 21.67
CA ALA A 388 19.76 4.11 20.77
C ALA A 388 20.78 5.24 20.54
N VAL A 389 20.32 6.44 20.20
CA VAL A 389 21.20 7.61 19.98
C VAL A 389 21.94 7.99 21.26
N SER A 390 21.25 7.99 22.41
CA SER A 390 21.88 8.25 23.71
C SER A 390 22.94 7.20 24.05
N GLY A 391 22.64 5.91 23.89
CA GLY A 391 23.59 4.82 24.13
C GLY A 391 24.83 4.88 23.24
N ILE A 392 24.62 5.13 21.93
CA ILE A 392 25.72 5.26 20.96
C ILE A 392 26.58 6.49 21.30
N THR A 393 25.99 7.65 21.56
CA THR A 393 26.75 8.87 21.87
C THR A 393 27.54 8.75 23.18
N LEU A 394 26.96 8.13 24.21
CA LEU A 394 27.65 7.85 25.48
C LEU A 394 28.81 6.88 25.29
N GLN A 395 28.63 5.79 24.54
CA GLN A 395 29.69 4.83 24.26
C GLN A 395 30.82 5.42 23.42
N ILE A 396 30.50 6.24 22.41
CA ILE A 396 31.50 6.97 21.62
C ILE A 396 32.31 7.92 22.52
N ARG A 397 31.64 8.66 23.40
CA ARG A 397 32.30 9.58 24.35
C ARG A 397 33.17 8.84 25.36
N ARG A 398 32.68 7.75 25.94
CA ARG A 398 33.40 6.94 26.95
C ARG A 398 34.64 6.27 26.38
N GLU A 399 34.56 5.78 25.16
CA GLU A 399 35.69 5.13 24.50
C GLU A 399 36.69 6.14 23.93
N ARG A 400 36.36 7.43 23.90
CA ARG A 400 37.27 8.49 23.39
C ARG A 400 38.53 8.53 24.27
N GLY A 401 39.65 8.08 23.70
CA GLY A 401 40.95 7.99 24.40
C GLY A 401 41.32 6.62 24.98
N ARG A 402 40.45 5.60 24.90
CA ARG A 402 40.80 4.22 25.28
C ARG A 402 41.52 3.48 24.14
N PRO A 403 42.45 2.56 24.46
CA PRO A 403 43.17 1.77 23.46
C PRO A 403 42.19 0.94 22.62
N PHE A 404 42.48 0.83 21.32
CA PHE A 404 41.62 0.11 20.38
C PHE A 404 41.51 -1.38 20.76
N PHE A 405 40.38 -2.01 20.41
CA PHE A 405 40.27 -3.47 20.36
C PHE A 405 41.50 -4.07 19.65
N PRO A 406 41.96 -5.26 20.08
CA PRO A 406 43.11 -5.91 19.47
C PRO A 406 42.92 -5.91 17.93
N PRO A 407 43.94 -5.47 17.17
CA PRO A 407 43.83 -5.34 15.72
C PRO A 407 43.52 -6.71 15.10
N HIS A 408 42.79 -6.72 14.00
CA HIS A 408 42.41 -7.94 13.28
C HIS A 408 43.62 -8.89 13.09
N PRO A 409 43.47 -10.22 13.21
CA PRO A 409 44.57 -11.21 13.10
C PRO A 409 45.44 -11.02 11.87
N TYR A 410 44.85 -10.63 10.73
CA TYR A 410 45.59 -10.29 9.51
C TYR A 410 46.52 -9.07 9.67
N LYS A 411 46.10 -8.01 10.39
CA LYS A 411 46.96 -6.85 10.68
C LYS A 411 48.07 -7.24 11.66
N LEU A 412 47.78 -8.13 12.62
CA LEU A 412 48.78 -8.73 13.51
C LEU A 412 49.80 -9.56 12.73
N TRP A 413 49.32 -10.50 11.90
CA TRP A 413 50.13 -11.33 11.02
C TRP A 413 50.99 -10.50 10.07
N LYS A 414 50.44 -9.43 9.47
CA LYS A 414 51.18 -8.53 8.60
C LYS A 414 52.30 -7.80 9.37
N ARG A 415 52.01 -7.24 10.55
CA ARG A 415 53.03 -6.62 11.42
C ARG A 415 54.05 -7.62 11.94
N GLU A 416 53.66 -8.86 12.21
CA GLU A 416 54.56 -9.93 12.64
C GLU A 416 55.44 -10.43 11.49
N ARG A 417 54.91 -10.46 10.27
CA ARG A 417 55.67 -10.78 9.07
C ARG A 417 56.68 -9.68 8.77
N GLU A 418 56.28 -8.41 8.86
CA GLU A 418 57.17 -7.26 8.75
C GLU A 418 58.24 -7.29 9.87
N ARG A 419 57.84 -7.53 11.13
CA ARG A 419 58.78 -7.70 12.25
C ARG A 419 59.77 -8.83 12.01
N ARG A 420 59.29 -10.00 11.57
CA ARG A 420 60.15 -11.13 11.20
C ARG A 420 61.12 -10.72 10.10
N VAL A 421 60.72 -10.04 9.04
CA VAL A 421 61.64 -9.59 7.99
C VAL A 421 62.70 -8.60 8.50
N THR A 422 62.37 -7.73 9.46
CA THR A 422 63.29 -6.69 9.96
C THR A 422 64.15 -7.08 11.16
N ASN A 423 63.77 -8.10 11.92
CA ASN A 423 64.39 -8.41 13.22
C ASN A 423 65.23 -9.70 13.14
N ILE A 424 66.51 -9.54 12.83
CA ILE A 424 67.50 -10.62 12.68
C ILE A 424 67.73 -11.40 14.00
N LEU A 425 67.41 -10.80 15.15
CA LEU A 425 67.56 -11.40 16.48
C LEU A 425 66.38 -12.31 16.89
N ASP A 426 65.31 -12.36 16.10
CA ASP A 426 64.19 -13.27 16.35
C ASP A 426 64.61 -14.71 15.94
N PRO A 427 64.55 -15.72 16.85
CA PRO A 427 64.91 -17.10 16.53
C PRO A 427 64.13 -17.67 15.33
N SER A 428 62.95 -17.11 15.05
CA SER A 428 62.11 -17.48 13.92
C SER A 428 62.57 -16.92 12.58
N TYR A 429 63.56 -16.02 12.55
CA TYR A 429 64.21 -15.53 11.33
C TYR A 429 65.05 -16.62 10.64
N HIS A 430 65.67 -17.48 11.44
CA HIS A 430 66.51 -18.57 10.97
C HIS A 430 65.73 -19.83 10.58
N ILE A 431 64.40 -19.76 10.60
CA ILE A 431 63.52 -20.85 10.18
C ILE A 431 63.43 -20.84 8.65
N PRO A 432 63.91 -21.88 7.95
CA PRO A 432 63.78 -21.95 6.50
C PRO A 432 62.30 -22.06 6.09
N PRO A 433 61.92 -21.52 4.91
CA PRO A 433 60.56 -21.54 4.42
C PRO A 433 59.97 -22.96 4.37
N LEU A 434 58.66 -23.08 4.55
CA LEU A 434 57.93 -24.37 4.62
C LEU A 434 58.26 -25.33 3.46
N ARG A 435 58.51 -24.80 2.26
CA ARG A 435 58.89 -25.60 1.09
C ARG A 435 60.22 -26.32 1.29
N GLU A 436 61.21 -25.67 1.89
CA GLU A 436 62.51 -26.26 2.18
C GLU A 436 62.44 -27.26 3.33
N ARG A 437 61.58 -27.02 4.33
CA ARG A 437 61.30 -27.99 5.40
C ARG A 437 60.64 -29.26 4.87
N LEU A 438 59.66 -29.10 3.97
CA LEU A 438 58.99 -30.23 3.33
C LEU A 438 59.94 -31.00 2.41
N CYS A 439 60.77 -30.30 1.62
CA CYS A 439 61.83 -30.95 0.85
C CYS A 439 62.83 -31.70 1.73
N GLY A 440 63.27 -31.10 2.84
CA GLY A 440 64.16 -31.71 3.82
C GLY A 440 63.58 -32.97 4.47
N GLN A 441 62.31 -32.93 4.88
CA GLN A 441 61.62 -34.11 5.40
C GLN A 441 61.41 -35.18 4.32
N LEU A 442 61.09 -34.79 3.08
CA LEU A 442 61.00 -35.73 1.96
C LEU A 442 62.33 -36.39 1.65
N THR A 443 63.45 -35.68 1.74
CA THR A 443 64.79 -36.26 1.59
C THR A 443 65.14 -37.20 2.74
N GLN A 444 64.75 -36.87 3.97
CA GLN A 444 64.98 -37.70 5.16
C GLN A 444 64.16 -38.99 5.13
N ILE A 445 62.90 -38.90 4.67
CA ILE A 445 62.04 -40.07 4.42
C ILE A 445 62.63 -40.92 3.29
N LYS A 446 63.14 -40.30 2.23
CA LYS A 446 63.78 -41.00 1.11
C LYS A 446 65.08 -41.72 1.51
N GLU A 447 65.83 -41.18 2.46
CA GLU A 447 66.98 -41.88 3.07
C GLU A 447 66.56 -43.02 4.00
N LEU A 448 65.46 -42.86 4.74
CA LEU A 448 64.91 -43.91 5.61
C LEU A 448 64.49 -45.17 4.82
N PHE A 449 64.02 -45.00 3.57
CA PHE A 449 63.65 -46.08 2.67
C PHE A 449 64.83 -46.68 1.88
N ARG A 450 66.06 -46.17 2.06
CA ARG A 450 67.26 -46.64 1.34
C ARG A 450 68.27 -47.30 2.27
N LYS A 451 67.83 -48.22 3.15
CA LYS A 451 68.74 -49.12 3.86
C LYS A 451 68.08 -50.43 4.32
N GLU A 452 68.16 -51.45 3.48
CA GLU A 452 68.33 -52.87 3.84
C GLU A 452 69.69 -53.25 3.23
N GLN A 453 70.67 -53.95 3.83
CA GLN A 453 70.81 -55.02 4.84
C GLN A 453 72.34 -55.13 5.15
N PRO A 454 72.93 -56.12 5.90
CA PRO A 454 72.38 -57.18 6.76
C PRO A 454 73.06 -57.28 8.17
N ALA A 455 72.60 -58.29 8.91
CA ALA A 455 72.96 -58.80 10.24
C ALA A 455 74.42 -58.78 10.70
N GLY A 456 74.62 -58.65 12.02
CA GLY A 456 75.86 -59.04 12.70
C GLY A 456 76.09 -58.46 14.09
N GLU A 457 75.70 -59.24 15.10
CA GLU A 457 76.30 -59.35 16.46
C GLU A 457 76.32 -58.19 17.48
N ARG A 458 75.70 -58.54 18.63
CA ARG A 458 76.14 -58.43 20.03
C ARG A 458 76.28 -57.04 20.69
N THR A 459 75.38 -56.86 21.66
CA THR A 459 75.50 -56.09 22.91
C THR A 459 76.80 -56.40 23.71
N PRO A 460 77.16 -55.73 24.83
CA PRO A 460 76.45 -54.68 25.59
C PRO A 460 77.31 -53.51 26.16
N LEU A 461 76.59 -52.52 26.73
CA LEU A 461 76.85 -51.74 27.97
C LEU A 461 78.03 -50.74 28.11
N LEU A 462 77.60 -49.55 28.56
CA LEU A 462 78.17 -48.67 29.61
C LEU A 462 79.60 -48.13 29.44
N LEU A 463 79.70 -46.83 29.16
CA LEU A 463 80.04 -45.83 30.19
C LEU A 463 79.51 -44.43 29.80
#